data_AF-A0A800FGK0-F1
#
_entry.id   AF-A0A800FGK0-F1
#
_cell.length_a   1.000
_cell.length_b   1.000
_cell.length_c   1.000
_cell.angle_alpha   90.00
_cell.angle_beta   90.00
_cell.angle_gamma   90.00
#
_symmetry.space_group_name_H-M   'P 1'
#
loop_
_entity.id
_entity.type
_entity.pdbx_description
1 polymer ?
#
loop_
_entity_poly.entity_id
_entity_poly.type
_entity_poly.pdbx_seq_one_letter_code
_entity_poly.pdbx_strand_id
1 'polypeptide(L)'
;MRIFLKLLLHSPISFMLIFTVCDDLGLNLGDDNNDDSREPVAIFLKTDVDTLLLLANDTYTLSVKGIFTETSENTVNNSGLFAEANYTYITSDTTLEYIAASSVEWYSSNSSVASVNNGTVTGIWGGSAAIWTTLGELTSDTVIFLITGQDLPPDLVIDPPPVQLIFQDSSNVSGRVTPGMDITLTVNSDTVYYDSDGRFSHGVNLSLGTNNFIVTATNNENGLTATASKVIIYYTLDTAGIEGTWEGETLTRPFEFEIYNSSGFYVIDGYLTINFTILGGPMVVENIVIAGLIRPDGMIDATATLESEGIVVSGFLEGFFLDSGNAEGSYGLSITKDGWPNASASATWWAERQ
;
A
#
# COMPACT_ATOMS: atom_id res chain seq x y z
N MET A 1 1.95 44.99 10.58
CA MET A 1 1.16 43.75 10.54
C MET A 1 1.54 42.94 11.77
N ARG A 2 0.70 42.92 12.80
CA ARG A 2 0.98 42.25 14.09
C ARG A 2 0.63 40.77 13.96
N ILE A 3 1.60 39.89 14.17
CA ILE A 3 1.33 38.47 14.40
C ILE A 3 1.39 38.27 15.91
N PHE A 4 0.23 38.09 16.54
CA PHE A 4 0.11 37.60 17.91
C PHE A 4 0.30 36.08 17.87
N LEU A 5 1.40 35.56 18.41
CA LEU A 5 1.48 34.16 18.78
C LEU A 5 1.01 34.03 20.23
N LYS A 6 -0.07 33.26 20.40
CA LYS A 6 -0.82 33.10 21.64
C LYS A 6 -0.08 32.10 22.54
N LEU A 7 0.79 32.59 23.42
CA LEU A 7 1.43 31.77 24.46
C LEU A 7 0.37 31.48 25.55
N LEU A 8 -0.16 30.25 25.58
CA LEU A 8 -1.06 29.78 26.63
C LEU A 8 -0.21 29.27 27.81
N LEU A 9 0.21 30.16 28.71
CA LEU A 9 0.68 29.75 30.04
C LEU A 9 -0.50 29.64 31.01
N HIS A 10 -0.82 28.43 31.43
CA HIS A 10 -1.65 28.20 32.61
C HIS A 10 -0.77 28.19 33.86
N SER A 11 -0.79 29.29 34.61
CA SER A 11 -0.64 29.40 36.09
C SER A 11 0.12 30.69 36.47
N PRO A 12 -0.31 31.44 37.50
CA PRO A 12 0.40 32.61 37.98
C PRO A 12 1.45 32.17 39.02
N ILE A 13 2.71 32.09 38.62
CA ILE A 13 3.83 32.11 39.57
C ILE A 13 4.58 33.41 39.32
N SER A 14 4.47 34.34 40.28
CA SER A 14 5.32 35.53 40.34
C SER A 14 6.77 35.11 40.47
N PHE A 15 7.56 35.26 39.40
CA PHE A 15 9.01 35.22 39.50
C PHE A 15 9.54 36.63 39.75
N MET A 16 10.05 36.83 40.97
CA MET A 16 10.90 37.95 41.33
C MET A 16 12.29 37.68 40.71
N LEU A 17 12.68 38.43 39.68
CA LEU A 17 14.05 38.38 39.16
C LEU A 17 14.98 39.05 40.17
N ILE A 18 15.92 38.28 40.71
CA ILE A 18 17.08 38.79 41.45
C ILE A 18 18.23 38.83 40.46
N PHE A 19 18.75 40.03 40.15
CA PHE A 19 19.99 40.17 39.40
C PHE A 19 21.16 40.03 40.37
N THR A 20 21.96 38.99 40.19
CA THR A 20 23.31 38.89 40.73
C THR A 20 24.27 39.38 39.64
N VAL A 21 24.98 40.47 39.91
CA VAL A 21 26.10 40.91 39.09
C VAL A 21 27.26 39.97 39.41
N CYS A 22 27.63 39.11 38.45
CA CYS A 22 28.87 38.37 38.52
C CYS A 22 29.87 39.04 37.57
N ASP A 23 30.79 39.83 38.11
CA ASP A 23 32.10 40.01 37.50
C ASP A 23 32.84 38.68 37.68
N ASP A 24 33.35 38.05 36.60
CA ASP A 24 34.78 37.72 36.57
C ASP A 24 35.33 37.16 35.24
N LEU A 25 36.57 37.58 34.98
CA LEU A 25 37.68 36.98 34.22
C LEU A 25 37.53 36.70 32.72
N GLY A 26 38.27 37.52 31.98
CA GLY A 26 38.54 37.34 30.55
C GLY A 26 39.22 36.03 30.21
N LEU A 27 38.74 35.45 29.11
CA LEU A 27 39.48 34.52 28.28
C LEU A 27 39.60 35.15 26.89
N ASN A 28 40.86 35.35 26.50
CA ASN A 28 41.29 35.91 25.23
C ASN A 28 40.98 34.93 24.10
N LEU A 29 39.97 35.21 23.29
CA LEU A 29 39.71 34.51 22.02
C LEU A 29 40.09 35.44 20.86
N GLY A 30 40.84 34.87 19.93
CA GLY A 30 41.53 35.58 18.86
C GLY A 30 40.60 36.30 17.88
N ASP A 31 41.15 37.39 17.38
CA ASP A 31 40.69 38.33 16.37
C ASP A 31 40.18 37.63 15.08
N ASP A 32 38.86 37.63 14.87
CA ASP A 32 38.26 37.74 13.53
C ASP A 32 36.92 38.50 13.61
N ASN A 33 36.72 39.37 12.62
CA ASN A 33 35.77 40.47 12.64
C ASN A 33 34.34 40.02 12.40
N ASN A 34 33.57 39.82 13.48
CA ASN A 34 32.17 40.21 13.58
C ASN A 34 31.83 40.25 15.08
N ASP A 35 32.24 41.33 15.74
CA ASP A 35 32.04 41.57 17.17
C ASP A 35 30.55 41.82 17.44
N ASP A 36 29.84 40.70 17.60
CA ASP A 36 28.68 40.67 18.44
C ASP A 36 28.91 39.58 19.49
N SER A 37 29.77 39.90 20.47
CA SER A 37 30.12 39.04 21.61
C SER A 37 28.94 38.79 22.56
N ARG A 38 27.70 38.89 22.09
CA ARG A 38 26.49 38.66 22.87
C ARG A 38 26.32 37.15 23.08
N GLU A 39 26.27 36.74 24.33
CA GLU A 39 25.86 35.39 24.69
C GLU A 39 24.33 35.28 24.62
N PRO A 40 23.78 34.18 24.07
CA PRO A 40 22.34 33.97 24.09
C PRO A 40 21.86 33.77 25.53
N VAL A 41 20.61 34.15 25.81
CA VAL A 41 19.95 33.88 27.10
C VAL A 41 19.14 32.58 27.09
N ALA A 42 18.86 32.04 25.91
CA ALA A 42 18.21 30.76 25.70
C ALA A 42 18.54 30.22 24.30
N ILE A 43 18.52 28.89 24.16
CA ILE A 43 18.69 28.20 22.88
C ILE A 43 17.54 27.21 22.65
N PHE A 44 17.21 26.91 21.39
CA PHE A 44 16.25 25.89 21.02
C PHE A 44 16.54 25.32 19.62
N LEU A 45 16.10 24.10 19.39
CA LEU A 45 16.11 23.39 18.13
C LEU A 45 14.98 23.93 17.25
N LYS A 46 15.32 24.26 16.00
CA LYS A 46 14.35 24.75 15.03
C LYS A 46 13.60 23.57 14.41
N THR A 47 12.42 23.28 14.93
CA THR A 47 11.45 22.34 14.37
C THR A 47 10.03 22.84 14.65
N ASP A 48 9.07 22.48 13.80
CA ASP A 48 7.65 22.77 14.02
C ASP A 48 6.94 21.63 14.78
N VAL A 49 7.67 20.55 15.08
CA VAL A 49 7.17 19.32 15.72
C VAL A 49 8.13 18.79 16.78
N ASP A 50 7.58 18.22 17.86
CA ASP A 50 8.35 17.60 18.94
C ASP A 50 8.79 16.16 18.61
N THR A 51 8.21 15.56 17.56
CA THR A 51 8.51 14.19 17.13
C THR A 51 8.69 14.12 15.62
N LEU A 52 9.79 13.50 15.19
CA LEU A 52 10.15 13.30 13.79
C LEU A 52 10.27 11.80 13.50
N LEU A 53 9.80 11.38 12.32
CA LEU A 53 10.00 10.04 11.79
C LEU A 53 11.18 10.05 10.82
N LEU A 54 12.10 9.09 10.98
CA LEU A 54 13.27 8.96 10.11
C LEU A 54 13.54 7.47 9.83
N LEU A 55 13.90 7.13 8.59
CA LEU A 55 14.30 5.75 8.28
C LEU A 55 15.71 5.46 8.80
N ALA A 56 15.99 4.22 9.15
CA ALA A 56 17.35 3.80 9.44
C ALA A 56 18.26 4.04 8.22
N ASN A 57 19.48 4.51 8.47
CA ASN A 57 20.47 4.99 7.49
C ASN A 57 20.15 6.31 6.78
N ASP A 58 18.97 6.91 7.01
CA ASP A 58 18.68 8.27 6.56
C ASP A 58 19.21 9.31 7.56
N THR A 59 19.29 10.55 7.09
CA THR A 59 19.76 11.69 7.89
C THR A 59 18.74 12.83 7.92
N TYR A 60 18.77 13.59 9.01
CA TYR A 60 17.97 14.80 9.18
C TYR A 60 18.82 15.91 9.80
N THR A 61 18.74 17.12 9.26
CA THR A 61 19.50 18.27 9.79
C THR A 61 18.64 19.12 10.71
N LEU A 62 19.03 19.18 11.98
CA LEU A 62 18.53 20.14 12.96
C LEU A 62 19.37 21.42 12.92
N SER A 63 18.69 22.56 13.05
CA SER A 63 19.32 23.87 13.22
C SER A 63 19.05 24.39 14.63
N VAL A 64 19.95 25.21 15.18
CA VAL A 64 19.80 25.81 16.52
C VAL A 64 19.54 27.30 16.38
N LYS A 65 18.65 27.83 17.21
CA LYS A 65 18.42 29.25 17.36
C LYS A 65 18.67 29.72 18.79
N GLY A 66 19.23 30.92 18.92
CA GLY A 66 19.43 31.61 20.18
C GLY A 66 18.51 32.83 20.30
N ILE A 67 18.16 33.17 21.54
CA ILE A 67 17.58 34.46 21.90
C ILE A 67 18.69 35.34 22.47
N PHE A 68 18.92 36.50 21.88
CA PHE A 68 19.97 37.44 22.30
C PHE A 68 19.31 38.73 22.80
N THR A 69 19.88 39.35 23.83
CA THR A 69 19.40 40.64 24.35
C THR A 69 20.10 41.79 23.64
N GLU A 70 19.36 42.84 23.29
CA GLU A 70 19.93 44.08 22.75
C GLU A 70 19.66 45.22 23.72
N THR A 71 20.71 45.74 24.34
CA THR A 71 20.62 46.93 25.19
C THR A 71 21.01 48.17 24.40
N SER A 72 20.07 49.10 24.24
CA SER A 72 20.36 50.42 23.69
C SER A 72 20.24 51.47 24.78
N GLU A 73 21.32 52.23 24.99
CA GLU A 73 21.36 53.39 25.86
C GLU A 73 21.19 54.65 25.03
N ASN A 74 20.21 55.49 25.36
CA ASN A 74 19.94 56.71 24.61
C ASN A 74 19.91 57.91 25.55
N THR A 75 20.74 58.92 25.26
CA THR A 75 20.84 60.14 26.05
C THR A 75 20.08 61.27 25.38
N VAL A 76 19.10 61.82 26.08
CA VAL A 76 18.36 63.00 25.66
C VAL A 76 18.86 64.19 26.47
N ASN A 77 19.41 65.18 25.77
CA ASN A 77 19.73 66.47 26.36
C ASN A 77 18.58 67.44 26.11
N ASN A 78 18.02 67.98 27.19
CA ASN A 78 17.07 69.08 27.14
C ASN A 78 17.72 70.35 27.70
N SER A 79 18.25 71.19 26.80
CA SER A 79 18.82 72.48 27.14
C SER A 79 17.70 73.55 27.20
N GLY A 80 17.18 73.81 28.40
CA GLY A 80 16.24 74.90 28.65
C GLY A 80 16.94 76.25 28.87
N LEU A 81 16.18 77.36 28.80
CA LEU A 81 16.71 78.73 28.93
C LEU A 81 17.35 79.04 30.31
N PHE A 82 17.06 78.23 31.33
CA PHE A 82 17.47 78.45 32.73
C PHE A 82 18.16 77.24 33.39
N ALA A 83 18.18 76.07 32.75
CA ALA A 83 18.85 74.85 33.22
C ALA A 83 18.99 73.82 32.09
N GLU A 84 20.05 73.00 32.15
CA GLU A 84 20.27 71.84 31.31
C GLU A 84 19.95 70.58 32.10
N ALA A 85 19.21 69.64 31.49
CA ALA A 85 18.91 68.34 32.10
C ALA A 85 19.23 67.22 31.10
N ASN A 86 20.01 66.24 31.56
CA ASN A 86 20.34 65.03 30.82
C ASN A 86 19.55 63.85 31.38
N TYR A 87 18.82 63.14 30.51
CA TYR A 87 18.15 61.90 30.85
C TYR A 87 18.71 60.80 29.96
N THR A 88 19.22 59.74 30.58
CA THR A 88 19.54 58.49 29.89
C THR A 88 18.42 57.51 30.15
N TYR A 89 17.87 56.89 29.10
CA TYR A 89 17.02 55.72 29.25
C TYR A 89 17.64 54.53 28.52
N ILE A 90 17.50 53.35 29.12
CA ILE A 90 18.00 52.08 28.60
C ILE A 90 16.77 51.27 28.16
N THR A 91 16.77 50.78 26.93
CA THR A 91 15.78 49.82 26.44
C THR A 91 16.45 48.48 26.15
N SER A 92 15.81 47.39 26.57
CA SER A 92 16.23 46.02 26.26
C SER A 92 15.22 45.37 25.31
N ASP A 93 15.67 44.94 24.14
CA ASP A 93 14.89 44.11 23.21
C ASP A 93 15.51 42.70 23.10
N THR A 94 14.86 41.80 22.38
CA THR A 94 15.42 40.47 22.07
C THR A 94 15.39 40.16 20.59
N THR A 95 16.49 39.61 20.08
CA THR A 95 16.61 39.12 18.70
C THR A 95 16.75 37.61 18.65
N LEU A 96 16.34 37.03 17.51
CA LEU A 96 16.31 35.60 17.28
C LEU A 96 17.26 35.24 16.14
N GLU A 97 18.36 34.57 16.46
CA GLU A 97 19.45 34.33 15.52
C GLU A 97 19.83 32.86 15.44
N TYR A 98 20.48 32.44 14.35
CA TYR A 98 20.98 31.07 14.22
C TYR A 98 22.31 30.92 14.93
N ILE A 99 22.47 29.81 15.64
CA ILE A 99 23.73 29.41 16.24
C ILE A 99 24.35 28.33 15.36
N ALA A 100 25.66 28.40 15.13
CA ALA A 100 26.36 27.39 14.35
C ALA A 100 26.23 26.02 15.03
N ALA A 101 25.78 25.00 14.28
CA ALA A 101 25.60 23.67 14.86
C ALA A 101 26.90 23.03 15.38
N SER A 102 28.06 23.53 14.94
CA SER A 102 29.38 23.13 15.43
C SER A 102 29.82 23.85 16.71
N SER A 103 29.14 24.92 17.13
CA SER A 103 29.47 25.66 18.36
C SER A 103 28.69 25.16 19.58
N VAL A 104 27.87 24.13 19.42
CA VAL A 104 27.06 23.54 20.49
C VAL A 104 27.40 22.06 20.65
N GLU A 105 27.17 21.52 21.84
CA GLU A 105 27.38 20.10 22.13
C GLU A 105 26.08 19.33 21.90
N TRP A 106 26.14 18.25 21.12
CA TRP A 106 24.97 17.45 20.75
C TRP A 106 24.86 16.17 21.56
N TYR A 107 23.64 15.81 21.91
CA TYR A 107 23.33 14.66 22.74
C TYR A 107 22.24 13.80 22.12
N SER A 108 22.35 12.49 22.34
CA SER A 108 21.32 11.50 22.02
C SER A 108 21.06 10.65 23.25
N SER A 109 19.79 10.42 23.58
CA SER A 109 19.42 9.49 24.67
C SER A 109 19.80 8.04 24.35
N ASN A 110 19.96 7.70 23.07
CA ASN A 110 20.35 6.36 22.62
C ASN A 110 21.07 6.44 21.26
N SER A 111 22.41 6.55 21.31
CA SER A 111 23.24 6.66 20.12
C SER A 111 23.27 5.41 19.24
N SER A 112 22.84 4.24 19.75
CA SER A 112 22.66 3.02 18.94
C SER A 112 21.39 3.05 18.09
N VAL A 113 20.43 3.94 18.40
CA VAL A 113 19.18 4.14 17.66
C VAL A 113 19.30 5.35 16.72
N ALA A 114 19.71 6.50 17.25
CA ALA A 114 20.00 7.69 16.45
C ALA A 114 21.25 8.40 16.98
N SER A 115 22.22 8.64 16.11
CA SER A 115 23.39 9.47 16.44
C SER A 115 23.20 10.88 15.91
N VAL A 116 23.87 11.85 16.52
CA VAL A 116 23.83 13.24 16.08
C VAL A 116 25.24 13.83 16.09
N ASN A 117 25.60 14.52 15.02
CA ASN A 117 26.89 15.19 14.89
C ASN A 117 26.71 16.53 14.15
N ASN A 118 27.09 17.63 14.79
CA ASN A 118 26.96 18.99 14.23
C ASN A 118 25.57 19.25 13.61
N GLY A 119 24.51 18.87 14.32
CA GLY A 119 23.11 19.01 13.89
C GLY A 119 22.63 17.99 12.87
N THR A 120 23.49 17.12 12.35
CA THR A 120 23.07 16.02 11.48
C THR A 120 22.73 14.79 12.31
N VAL A 121 21.44 14.48 12.41
CA VAL A 121 20.93 13.27 13.03
C VAL A 121 20.96 12.14 12.00
N THR A 122 21.51 10.99 12.35
CA THR A 122 21.53 9.78 11.50
C THR A 122 20.79 8.66 12.22
N GLY A 123 19.76 8.11 11.59
CA GLY A 123 19.06 6.92 12.08
C GLY A 123 19.96 5.69 11.93
N ILE A 124 20.10 4.87 12.97
CA ILE A 124 20.95 3.67 12.96
C ILE A 124 20.09 2.41 13.05
N TRP A 125 19.22 2.31 14.07
CA TRP A 125 18.35 1.15 14.29
C TRP A 125 16.96 1.57 14.72
N GLY A 126 15.98 0.71 14.42
CA GLY A 126 14.60 0.91 14.83
C GLY A 126 14.46 1.16 16.33
N GLY A 127 13.71 2.20 16.70
CA GLY A 127 13.54 2.61 18.09
C GLY A 127 13.18 4.09 18.26
N SER A 128 13.38 4.59 19.47
CA SER A 128 13.16 6.00 19.81
C SER A 128 14.43 6.58 20.46
N ALA A 129 14.82 7.78 20.04
CA ALA A 129 15.93 8.53 20.62
C ALA A 129 15.57 10.02 20.73
N ALA A 130 15.79 10.61 21.89
CA ALA A 130 15.66 12.04 22.13
C ALA A 130 16.98 12.74 21.80
N ILE A 131 16.91 13.84 21.04
CA ILE A 131 18.05 14.68 20.65
C ILE A 131 17.90 16.06 21.29
N TRP A 132 18.95 16.54 21.91
CA TRP A 132 19.06 17.90 22.47
C TRP A 132 20.49 18.41 22.37
N THR A 133 20.69 19.70 22.66
CA THR A 133 22.00 20.33 22.60
C THR A 133 22.23 21.31 23.75
N THR A 134 23.50 21.56 24.08
CA THR A 134 23.90 22.56 25.08
C THR A 134 24.88 23.58 24.52
N LEU A 135 24.79 24.81 25.02
CA LEU A 135 25.78 25.88 24.81
C LEU A 135 26.11 26.47 26.18
N GLY A 136 27.28 26.12 26.73
CA GLY A 136 27.61 26.43 28.12
C GLY A 136 26.59 25.80 29.07
N GLU A 137 25.96 26.62 29.92
CA GLU A 137 24.92 26.16 30.87
C GLU A 137 23.51 26.11 30.26
N LEU A 138 23.32 26.58 29.02
CA LEU A 138 22.03 26.59 28.35
C LEU A 138 21.74 25.23 27.72
N THR A 139 20.52 24.74 27.91
CA THR A 139 20.02 23.50 27.29
C THR A 139 18.87 23.83 26.36
N SER A 140 18.85 23.23 25.17
CA SER A 140 17.74 23.37 24.24
C SER A 140 16.49 22.61 24.69
N ASP A 141 15.39 22.83 23.99
CA ASP A 141 14.31 21.85 23.90
C ASP A 141 14.79 20.51 23.30
N THR A 142 13.94 19.50 23.37
CA THR A 142 14.24 18.13 22.98
C THR A 142 13.34 17.70 21.82
N VAL A 143 13.94 17.08 20.81
CA VAL A 143 13.20 16.49 19.68
C VAL A 143 13.30 14.97 19.74
N ILE A 144 12.16 14.29 19.67
CA ILE A 144 12.08 12.83 19.69
C ILE A 144 12.18 12.33 18.25
N PHE A 145 13.17 11.50 17.95
CA PHE A 145 13.25 10.75 16.70
C PHE A 145 12.69 9.35 16.90
N LEU A 146 11.69 9.00 16.11
CA LEU A 146 11.25 7.63 15.90
C LEU A 146 11.99 7.11 14.67
N ILE A 147 12.93 6.20 14.89
CA ILE A 147 13.63 5.52 13.82
C ILE A 147 12.86 4.26 13.49
N THR A 148 12.50 4.10 12.23
CA THR A 148 11.97 2.83 11.71
C THR A 148 13.02 2.24 10.78
N GLY A 149 13.29 0.93 10.87
CA GLY A 149 14.06 0.28 9.82
C GLY A 149 13.33 0.33 8.47
N GLN A 150 13.90 -0.28 7.43
CA GLN A 150 13.09 -0.83 6.33
C GLN A 150 12.27 -2.04 6.85
N ASP A 151 11.52 -1.84 7.93
CA ASP A 151 10.83 -2.88 8.71
C ASP A 151 9.46 -3.17 8.11
N LEU A 152 9.41 -3.38 6.79
CA LEU A 152 8.21 -3.88 6.12
C LEU A 152 8.47 -5.32 5.67
N PRO A 153 7.54 -6.25 5.94
CA PRO A 153 7.52 -7.50 5.20
C PRO A 153 7.29 -7.18 3.71
N PRO A 154 7.68 -8.05 2.79
CA PRO A 154 7.35 -7.87 1.38
C PRO A 154 5.83 -7.86 1.18
N ASP A 155 5.30 -7.00 0.33
CA ASP A 155 3.92 -7.18 -0.16
C ASP A 155 3.88 -8.46 -1.01
N LEU A 156 2.93 -9.34 -0.69
CA LEU A 156 2.70 -10.61 -1.36
C LEU A 156 1.23 -10.71 -1.77
N VAL A 157 0.99 -10.91 -3.06
CA VAL A 157 -0.37 -11.03 -3.63
C VAL A 157 -0.44 -12.30 -4.47
N ILE A 158 -1.42 -13.16 -4.19
CA ILE A 158 -1.72 -14.35 -4.99
C ILE A 158 -2.70 -14.00 -6.09
N ASP A 159 -2.53 -14.59 -7.27
CA ASP A 159 -3.47 -14.39 -8.36
C ASP A 159 -4.86 -14.92 -8.00
N PRO A 160 -5.91 -14.12 -8.23
CA PRO A 160 -7.26 -14.60 -8.10
C PRO A 160 -7.54 -15.71 -9.13
N PRO A 161 -8.43 -16.65 -8.81
CA PRO A 161 -9.17 -16.73 -7.55
C PRO A 161 -8.35 -17.39 -6.43
N PRO A 162 -8.54 -17.05 -5.14
CA PRO A 162 -7.79 -17.67 -4.03
C PRO A 162 -8.17 -19.15 -3.81
N VAL A 163 -9.35 -19.57 -4.28
CA VAL A 163 -9.83 -20.95 -4.30
C VAL A 163 -10.20 -21.31 -5.73
N GLN A 164 -9.79 -22.48 -6.21
CA GLN A 164 -10.08 -22.93 -7.58
C GLN A 164 -10.38 -24.43 -7.61
N LEU A 165 -11.42 -24.82 -8.33
CA LEU A 165 -11.67 -26.21 -8.74
C LEU A 165 -10.98 -26.47 -10.09
N ILE A 166 -10.24 -27.56 -10.20
CA ILE A 166 -9.66 -28.00 -11.48
C ILE A 166 -9.79 -29.52 -11.64
N PHE A 167 -9.60 -29.98 -12.88
CA PHE A 167 -9.75 -31.39 -13.26
C PHE A 167 -8.45 -32.05 -13.73
N GLN A 168 -7.32 -31.42 -13.42
CA GLN A 168 -5.98 -31.91 -13.74
C GLN A 168 -5.17 -32.10 -12.45
N ASP A 169 -4.24 -33.05 -12.47
CA ASP A 169 -3.39 -33.42 -11.33
C ASP A 169 -2.21 -32.46 -11.11
N SER A 170 -2.16 -31.36 -11.84
CA SER A 170 -1.15 -30.31 -11.71
C SER A 170 -1.74 -28.94 -12.04
N SER A 171 -1.13 -27.90 -11.48
CA SER A 171 -1.51 -26.51 -11.70
C SER A 171 -0.37 -25.57 -11.35
N ASN A 172 -0.60 -24.25 -11.43
CA ASN A 172 0.38 -23.25 -11.04
C ASN A 172 -0.13 -22.42 -9.85
N VAL A 173 0.73 -22.24 -8.84
CA VAL A 173 0.58 -21.18 -7.83
C VAL A 173 1.34 -19.97 -8.34
N SER A 174 0.62 -18.85 -8.51
CA SER A 174 1.18 -17.64 -9.11
C SER A 174 0.71 -16.39 -8.39
N GLY A 175 1.52 -15.34 -8.49
CA GLY A 175 1.33 -14.13 -7.72
C GLY A 175 2.40 -13.09 -7.99
N ARG A 176 2.40 -12.03 -7.19
CA ARG A 176 3.38 -10.95 -7.22
C ARG A 176 3.96 -10.74 -5.83
N VAL A 177 5.22 -10.35 -5.79
CA VAL A 177 5.93 -9.89 -4.61
C VAL A 177 6.55 -8.51 -4.87
N THR A 178 6.91 -7.76 -3.83
CA THR A 178 7.56 -6.45 -3.97
C THR A 178 8.90 -6.56 -4.72
N PRO A 179 9.06 -5.97 -5.91
CA PRO A 179 10.32 -6.02 -6.65
C PRO A 179 11.40 -5.14 -5.99
N GLY A 180 12.66 -5.50 -6.18
CA GLY A 180 13.81 -4.73 -5.70
C GLY A 180 14.23 -4.95 -4.24
N MET A 181 13.44 -5.70 -3.46
CA MET A 181 13.84 -6.19 -2.14
C MET A 181 14.61 -7.51 -2.26
N ASP A 182 15.53 -7.77 -1.32
CA ASP A 182 16.15 -9.10 -1.16
C ASP A 182 15.16 -10.05 -0.46
N ILE A 183 14.51 -10.91 -1.25
CA ILE A 183 13.42 -11.78 -0.78
C ILE A 183 13.72 -13.24 -1.04
N THR A 184 13.51 -14.08 -0.03
CA THR A 184 13.31 -15.52 -0.20
C THR A 184 11.82 -15.82 -0.32
N LEU A 185 11.37 -16.31 -1.48
CA LEU A 185 9.99 -16.72 -1.72
C LEU A 185 9.88 -18.25 -1.71
N THR A 186 8.88 -18.78 -1.01
CA THR A 186 8.62 -20.23 -0.95
C THR A 186 7.14 -20.57 -1.17
N VAL A 187 6.87 -21.75 -1.73
CA VAL A 187 5.56 -22.39 -1.80
C VAL A 187 5.65 -23.75 -1.12
N ASN A 188 4.94 -23.95 0.00
CA ASN A 188 5.03 -25.18 0.82
C ASN A 188 6.48 -25.62 1.16
N SER A 189 7.39 -24.64 1.33
CA SER A 189 8.84 -24.77 1.57
C SER A 189 9.74 -24.90 0.33
N ASP A 190 9.19 -25.12 -0.87
CA ASP A 190 9.98 -25.11 -2.10
C ASP A 190 10.31 -23.67 -2.49
N THR A 191 11.58 -23.38 -2.75
CA THR A 191 12.02 -22.03 -3.14
C THR A 191 11.55 -21.69 -4.55
N VAL A 192 10.95 -20.52 -4.72
CA VAL A 192 10.37 -20.04 -5.97
C VAL A 192 11.07 -18.76 -6.42
N TYR A 193 11.36 -18.67 -7.71
CA TYR A 193 11.93 -17.48 -8.32
C TYR A 193 10.84 -16.57 -8.89
N TYR A 194 11.12 -15.27 -8.88
CA TYR A 194 10.29 -14.23 -9.48
C TYR A 194 11.13 -13.38 -10.45
N ASP A 195 10.48 -12.72 -11.39
CA ASP A 195 11.14 -11.85 -12.37
C ASP A 195 11.43 -10.44 -11.83
N SER A 196 12.01 -9.56 -12.66
CA SER A 196 12.33 -8.18 -12.28
C SER A 196 11.12 -7.34 -11.88
N ASP A 197 9.92 -7.74 -12.29
CA ASP A 197 8.66 -7.07 -11.98
C ASP A 197 7.96 -7.72 -10.76
N GLY A 198 8.64 -8.63 -10.07
CA GLY A 198 8.14 -9.33 -8.88
C GLY A 198 7.14 -10.43 -9.20
N ARG A 199 6.98 -10.85 -10.45
CA ARG A 199 6.02 -11.88 -10.85
C ARG A 199 6.59 -13.28 -10.62
N PHE A 200 5.82 -14.17 -10.02
CA PHE A 200 6.17 -15.59 -9.93
C PHE A 200 5.07 -16.51 -10.45
N SER A 201 5.48 -17.68 -10.90
CA SER A 201 4.61 -18.81 -11.23
C SER A 201 5.35 -20.11 -10.94
N HIS A 202 4.76 -20.96 -10.11
CA HIS A 202 5.36 -22.22 -9.69
C HIS A 202 4.40 -23.38 -9.95
N GLY A 203 4.85 -24.36 -10.73
CA GLY A 203 4.09 -25.58 -11.01
C GLY A 203 4.04 -26.49 -9.78
N VAL A 204 2.85 -26.97 -9.45
CA VAL A 204 2.58 -27.85 -8.31
C VAL A 204 1.84 -29.10 -8.76
N ASN A 205 2.18 -30.23 -8.14
CA ASN A 205 1.42 -31.48 -8.29
C ASN A 205 0.32 -31.53 -7.23
N LEU A 206 -0.81 -32.15 -7.57
CA LEU A 206 -2.02 -32.16 -6.77
C LEU A 206 -2.40 -33.58 -6.37
N SER A 207 -2.86 -33.72 -5.15
CA SER A 207 -3.57 -34.92 -4.69
C SER A 207 -5.07 -34.72 -4.86
N LEU A 208 -5.82 -35.80 -5.08
CA LEU A 208 -7.28 -35.74 -5.12
C LEU A 208 -7.83 -35.08 -3.85
N GLY A 209 -8.78 -34.18 -4.02
CA GLY A 209 -9.38 -33.36 -2.97
C GLY A 209 -8.71 -31.99 -2.82
N THR A 210 -8.77 -31.44 -1.61
CA THR A 210 -8.32 -30.08 -1.30
C THR A 210 -6.81 -30.04 -1.08
N ASN A 211 -6.11 -29.24 -1.88
CA ASN A 211 -4.69 -28.93 -1.75
C ASN A 211 -4.53 -27.49 -1.25
N ASN A 212 -3.84 -27.29 -0.14
CA ASN A 212 -3.55 -25.96 0.41
C ASN A 212 -2.07 -25.63 0.22
N PHE A 213 -1.80 -24.53 -0.49
CA PHE A 213 -0.46 -24.01 -0.73
C PHE A 213 -0.25 -22.75 0.10
N ILE A 214 0.72 -22.80 1.00
CA ILE A 214 1.17 -21.64 1.77
C ILE A 214 2.35 -21.03 1.03
N VAL A 215 2.18 -19.77 0.61
CA VAL A 215 3.22 -18.96 -0.01
C VAL A 215 3.78 -18.03 1.03
N THR A 216 5.10 -18.02 1.21
CA THR A 216 5.79 -17.16 2.18
C THR A 216 6.87 -16.35 1.47
N ALA A 217 6.82 -15.04 1.61
CA ALA A 217 7.86 -14.12 1.18
C ALA A 217 8.58 -13.57 2.41
N THR A 218 9.89 -13.79 2.50
CA THR A 218 10.73 -13.37 3.62
C THR A 218 11.70 -12.29 3.14
N ASN A 219 11.67 -11.11 3.76
CA ASN A 219 12.72 -10.12 3.57
C ASN A 219 13.99 -10.62 4.27
N ASN A 220 15.06 -10.86 3.50
CA ASN A 220 16.31 -11.43 4.00
C ASN A 220 17.12 -10.46 4.86
N GLU A 221 16.84 -9.15 4.80
CA GLU A 221 17.55 -8.12 5.57
C GLU A 221 17.09 -8.06 7.03
N ASN A 222 15.79 -8.28 7.28
CA ASN A 222 15.17 -8.11 8.60
C ASN A 222 14.42 -9.37 9.10
N GLY A 223 14.25 -10.39 8.27
CA GLY A 223 13.55 -11.63 8.60
C GLY A 223 12.02 -11.53 8.70
N LEU A 224 11.43 -10.36 8.40
CA LEU A 224 9.97 -10.20 8.38
C LEU A 224 9.37 -10.94 7.19
N THR A 225 8.20 -11.53 7.41
CA THR A 225 7.54 -12.39 6.42
C THR A 225 6.13 -11.93 6.12
N ALA A 226 5.71 -12.10 4.87
CA ALA A 226 4.31 -12.10 4.46
C ALA A 226 3.91 -13.50 4.03
N THR A 227 2.70 -13.92 4.42
CA THR A 227 2.15 -15.23 4.05
C THR A 227 0.81 -15.07 3.35
N ALA A 228 0.58 -15.90 2.35
CA ALA A 228 -0.69 -16.00 1.63
C ALA A 228 -1.01 -17.48 1.35
N SER A 229 -2.28 -17.79 1.11
CA SER A 229 -2.73 -19.14 0.81
C SER A 229 -3.44 -19.18 -0.55
N LYS A 230 -3.18 -20.24 -1.30
CA LYS A 230 -3.94 -20.64 -2.49
C LYS A 230 -4.50 -22.03 -2.23
N VAL A 231 -5.80 -22.19 -2.41
CA VAL A 231 -6.47 -23.48 -2.31
C VAL A 231 -6.81 -23.97 -3.71
N ILE A 232 -6.39 -25.19 -4.03
CA ILE A 232 -6.73 -25.86 -5.29
C ILE A 232 -7.44 -27.17 -4.95
N ILE A 233 -8.70 -27.27 -5.32
CA ILE A 233 -9.49 -28.48 -5.19
C ILE A 233 -9.34 -29.24 -6.50
N TYR A 234 -8.77 -30.44 -6.43
CA TYR A 234 -8.61 -31.31 -7.60
C TYR A 234 -9.57 -32.49 -7.51
N TYR A 235 -10.43 -32.63 -8.51
CA TYR A 235 -11.22 -33.83 -8.73
C TYR A 235 -11.05 -34.33 -10.16
N THR A 236 -11.14 -35.65 -10.37
CA THR A 236 -11.43 -36.16 -11.72
C THR A 236 -12.90 -35.90 -12.04
N LEU A 237 -13.26 -35.85 -13.33
CA LEU A 237 -14.66 -35.72 -13.76
C LEU A 237 -15.56 -36.79 -13.09
N ASP A 238 -15.07 -38.03 -13.00
CA ASP A 238 -15.72 -39.16 -12.33
C ASP A 238 -16.08 -38.89 -10.87
N THR A 239 -15.22 -38.16 -10.16
CA THR A 239 -15.38 -37.88 -8.73
C THR A 239 -15.97 -36.52 -8.43
N ALA A 240 -16.00 -35.62 -9.43
CA ALA A 240 -16.48 -34.26 -9.26
C ALA A 240 -17.99 -34.19 -9.06
N GLY A 241 -18.70 -35.26 -9.46
CA GLY A 241 -20.14 -35.35 -9.36
C GLY A 241 -20.80 -34.24 -10.16
N ILE A 242 -20.45 -34.11 -11.44
CA ILE A 242 -21.03 -33.12 -12.37
C ILE A 242 -22.24 -33.65 -13.14
N GLU A 243 -22.51 -34.96 -13.06
CA GLU A 243 -23.65 -35.60 -13.74
C GLU A 243 -24.98 -35.14 -13.13
N GLY A 244 -26.00 -35.07 -13.98
CA GLY A 244 -27.37 -34.69 -13.65
C GLY A 244 -27.90 -33.53 -14.48
N THR A 245 -29.05 -33.03 -14.05
CA THR A 245 -29.78 -31.91 -14.65
C THR A 245 -29.19 -30.58 -14.21
N TRP A 246 -28.92 -29.71 -15.17
CA TRP A 246 -28.45 -28.35 -14.95
C TRP A 246 -29.46 -27.36 -15.52
N GLU A 247 -29.86 -26.39 -14.69
CA GLU A 247 -30.69 -25.28 -15.11
C GLU A 247 -29.83 -24.03 -15.21
N GLY A 248 -29.85 -23.38 -16.38
CA GLY A 248 -29.11 -22.17 -16.63
C GLY A 248 -29.96 -21.00 -17.06
N GLU A 249 -29.39 -19.80 -16.95
CA GLU A 249 -29.97 -18.58 -17.47
C GLU A 249 -29.03 -17.93 -18.47
N THR A 250 -29.59 -17.61 -19.65
CA THR A 250 -29.00 -16.61 -20.54
C THR A 250 -29.55 -15.23 -20.19
N LEU A 251 -28.91 -14.16 -20.66
CA LEU A 251 -29.47 -12.79 -20.61
C LEU A 251 -30.91 -12.66 -21.17
N THR A 252 -31.39 -13.66 -21.92
CA THR A 252 -32.68 -13.61 -22.60
C THR A 252 -33.72 -14.56 -22.03
N ARG A 253 -33.36 -15.81 -21.66
CA ARG A 253 -34.27 -16.87 -21.22
C ARG A 253 -33.53 -17.98 -20.44
N PRO A 254 -34.22 -18.72 -19.56
CA PRO A 254 -33.70 -19.94 -18.95
C PRO A 254 -33.53 -21.06 -19.97
N PHE A 255 -32.68 -22.01 -19.66
CA PHE A 255 -32.41 -23.22 -20.43
C PHE A 255 -32.02 -24.37 -19.50
N GLU A 256 -32.02 -25.58 -20.05
CA GLU A 256 -31.68 -26.79 -19.31
C GLU A 256 -30.78 -27.68 -20.17
N PHE A 257 -29.83 -28.33 -19.53
CA PHE A 257 -29.04 -29.40 -20.13
C PHE A 257 -28.74 -30.50 -19.12
N GLU A 258 -28.50 -31.69 -19.64
CA GLU A 258 -28.09 -32.87 -18.92
C GLU A 258 -26.61 -33.11 -19.13
N ILE A 259 -25.92 -33.52 -18.06
CA ILE A 259 -24.59 -34.10 -18.14
C ILE A 259 -24.66 -35.56 -17.71
N TYR A 260 -24.16 -36.47 -18.56
CA TYR A 260 -24.09 -37.89 -18.25
C TYR A 260 -22.83 -38.55 -18.80
N ASN A 261 -22.36 -39.60 -18.12
CA ASN A 261 -21.25 -40.41 -18.62
C ASN A 261 -21.75 -41.42 -19.67
N SER A 262 -21.15 -41.40 -20.85
CA SER A 262 -21.36 -42.38 -21.91
C SER A 262 -20.02 -42.94 -22.39
N SER A 263 -19.76 -44.20 -22.06
CA SER A 263 -18.54 -44.92 -22.46
C SER A 263 -17.23 -44.20 -22.05
N GLY A 264 -17.21 -43.54 -20.89
CA GLY A 264 -16.03 -42.81 -20.39
C GLY A 264 -15.90 -41.38 -20.92
N PHE A 265 -16.89 -40.90 -21.69
CA PHE A 265 -16.99 -39.51 -22.10
C PHE A 265 -18.15 -38.84 -21.37
N TYR A 266 -17.91 -37.63 -20.88
CA TYR A 266 -18.95 -36.79 -20.29
C TYR A 266 -19.65 -36.04 -21.41
N VAL A 267 -20.91 -36.38 -21.66
CA VAL A 267 -21.73 -35.80 -22.72
C VAL A 267 -22.61 -34.72 -22.11
N ILE A 268 -22.73 -33.61 -22.83
CA ILE A 268 -23.73 -32.57 -22.56
C ILE A 268 -24.80 -32.61 -23.66
N ASP A 269 -26.07 -32.64 -23.26
CA ASP A 269 -27.24 -32.69 -24.14
C ASP A 269 -28.36 -31.82 -23.57
N GLY A 270 -28.97 -30.96 -24.38
CA GLY A 270 -29.99 -30.05 -23.88
C GLY A 270 -30.58 -29.14 -24.95
N TYR A 271 -31.32 -28.13 -24.51
CA TYR A 271 -31.99 -27.20 -25.41
C TYR A 271 -31.86 -25.75 -24.95
N LEU A 272 -31.55 -24.85 -25.88
CA LEU A 272 -31.61 -23.41 -25.68
C LEU A 272 -32.88 -22.82 -26.29
N THR A 273 -33.31 -21.71 -25.69
CA THR A 273 -34.22 -20.76 -26.32
C THR A 273 -33.61 -19.37 -26.33
N ILE A 274 -33.46 -18.77 -27.51
CA ILE A 274 -32.74 -17.50 -27.68
C ILE A 274 -33.59 -16.48 -28.43
N ASN A 275 -33.47 -15.21 -28.02
CA ASN A 275 -34.04 -14.07 -28.74
C ASN A 275 -33.01 -13.52 -29.73
N PHE A 276 -33.29 -13.63 -31.04
CA PHE A 276 -32.55 -12.95 -32.09
C PHE A 276 -33.20 -11.62 -32.44
N THR A 277 -32.41 -10.63 -32.88
CA THR A 277 -32.95 -9.42 -33.51
C THR A 277 -32.84 -9.55 -35.02
N ILE A 278 -33.98 -9.69 -35.70
CA ILE A 278 -34.06 -9.89 -37.15
C ILE A 278 -34.96 -8.82 -37.73
N LEU A 279 -34.51 -8.15 -38.80
CA LEU A 279 -35.26 -7.09 -39.48
C LEU A 279 -35.77 -5.99 -38.53
N GLY A 280 -35.02 -5.70 -37.46
CA GLY A 280 -35.35 -4.66 -36.48
C GLY A 280 -36.34 -5.07 -35.39
N GLY A 281 -36.73 -6.35 -35.28
CA GLY A 281 -37.61 -6.86 -34.23
C GLY A 281 -37.06 -8.11 -33.54
N PRO A 282 -37.49 -8.40 -32.29
CA PRO A 282 -37.12 -9.62 -31.59
C PRO A 282 -37.85 -10.83 -32.19
N MET A 283 -37.14 -11.93 -32.35
CA MET A 283 -37.65 -13.22 -32.76
C MET A 283 -37.16 -14.30 -31.79
N VAL A 284 -38.10 -15.05 -31.24
CA VAL A 284 -37.79 -16.17 -30.33
C VAL A 284 -37.52 -17.42 -31.17
N VAL A 285 -36.41 -18.10 -30.89
CA VAL A 285 -36.07 -19.40 -31.47
C VAL A 285 -35.93 -20.42 -30.35
N GLU A 286 -36.79 -21.44 -30.40
CA GLU A 286 -36.90 -22.51 -29.39
C GLU A 286 -36.27 -23.80 -29.91
N ASN A 287 -35.95 -24.72 -28.99
CA ASN A 287 -35.45 -26.07 -29.27
C ASN A 287 -34.11 -26.09 -30.03
N ILE A 288 -33.23 -25.13 -29.77
CA ILE A 288 -31.85 -25.18 -30.31
C ILE A 288 -31.10 -26.25 -29.52
N VAL A 289 -30.73 -27.34 -30.18
CA VAL A 289 -30.09 -28.50 -29.55
C VAL A 289 -28.67 -28.13 -29.12
N ILE A 290 -28.37 -28.32 -27.84
CA ILE A 290 -27.01 -28.30 -27.29
C ILE A 290 -26.49 -29.73 -27.30
N ALA A 291 -25.36 -29.97 -27.95
CA ALA A 291 -24.71 -31.27 -27.93
C ALA A 291 -23.19 -31.10 -27.95
N GLY A 292 -22.51 -31.80 -27.03
CA GLY A 292 -21.07 -31.62 -26.84
C GLY A 292 -20.45 -32.61 -25.87
N LEU A 293 -19.21 -32.31 -25.51
CA LEU A 293 -18.45 -33.06 -24.52
C LEU A 293 -17.90 -32.13 -23.44
N ILE A 294 -17.68 -32.69 -22.26
CA ILE A 294 -16.80 -32.08 -21.26
C ILE A 294 -15.39 -32.60 -21.54
N ARG A 295 -14.47 -31.67 -21.79
CA ARG A 295 -13.06 -31.99 -22.00
C ARG A 295 -12.43 -32.49 -20.69
N PRO A 296 -11.33 -33.27 -20.75
CA PRO A 296 -10.66 -33.78 -19.55
C PRO A 296 -10.19 -32.71 -18.56
N ASP A 297 -10.00 -31.46 -19.02
CA ASP A 297 -9.64 -30.30 -18.19
C ASP A 297 -10.85 -29.62 -17.53
N GLY A 298 -12.07 -30.13 -17.75
CA GLY A 298 -13.33 -29.60 -17.21
C GLY A 298 -13.98 -28.51 -18.06
N MET A 299 -13.43 -28.20 -19.23
CA MET A 299 -14.04 -27.25 -20.14
C MET A 299 -15.28 -27.86 -20.82
N ILE A 300 -16.40 -27.15 -20.76
CA ILE A 300 -17.60 -27.46 -21.53
C ILE A 300 -17.34 -27.04 -22.98
N ASP A 301 -17.44 -27.98 -23.90
CA ASP A 301 -17.24 -27.78 -25.34
C ASP A 301 -18.43 -28.36 -26.09
N ALA A 302 -19.43 -27.50 -26.33
CA ALA A 302 -20.67 -27.88 -26.97
C ALA A 302 -20.99 -27.06 -28.20
N THR A 303 -21.71 -27.70 -29.12
CA THR A 303 -22.31 -27.04 -30.26
C THR A 303 -23.78 -26.77 -30.00
N ALA A 304 -24.29 -25.71 -30.58
CA ALA A 304 -25.71 -25.35 -30.50
C ALA A 304 -26.27 -25.24 -31.92
N THR A 305 -27.23 -26.10 -32.26
CA THR A 305 -27.72 -26.26 -33.63
C THR A 305 -29.23 -26.40 -33.73
N LEU A 306 -29.79 -25.89 -34.82
CA LEU A 306 -31.19 -26.09 -35.20
C LEU A 306 -31.29 -26.07 -36.72
N GLU A 307 -32.03 -27.01 -37.30
CA GLU A 307 -32.47 -26.95 -38.69
C GLU A 307 -33.96 -27.26 -38.75
N SER A 308 -34.78 -26.24 -39.01
CA SER A 308 -36.24 -26.38 -39.04
C SER A 308 -36.88 -25.29 -39.88
N GLU A 309 -37.85 -25.66 -40.74
CA GLU A 309 -38.62 -24.71 -41.58
C GLU A 309 -37.75 -23.69 -42.38
N GLY A 310 -36.59 -24.15 -42.86
CA GLY A 310 -35.62 -23.34 -43.60
C GLY A 310 -34.80 -22.36 -42.74
N ILE A 311 -34.99 -22.37 -41.42
CA ILE A 311 -34.12 -21.70 -40.44
C ILE A 311 -32.98 -22.65 -40.08
N VAL A 312 -31.76 -22.14 -40.14
CA VAL A 312 -30.56 -22.80 -39.64
C VAL A 312 -29.94 -21.94 -38.54
N VAL A 313 -29.80 -22.50 -37.34
CA VAL A 313 -28.98 -21.94 -36.25
C VAL A 313 -27.74 -22.80 -36.09
N SER A 314 -26.60 -22.16 -35.96
CA SER A 314 -25.33 -22.83 -35.66
C SER A 314 -24.47 -21.95 -34.76
N GLY A 315 -23.67 -22.59 -33.91
CA GLY A 315 -22.79 -21.90 -32.99
C GLY A 315 -22.24 -22.82 -31.90
N PHE A 316 -21.76 -22.20 -30.84
CA PHE A 316 -21.14 -22.87 -29.72
C PHE A 316 -21.80 -22.48 -28.39
N LEU A 317 -21.64 -23.37 -27.41
CA LEU A 317 -21.82 -23.13 -25.98
C LEU A 317 -20.57 -23.67 -25.28
N GLU A 318 -19.82 -22.77 -24.67
CA GLU A 318 -18.57 -23.09 -23.97
C GLU A 318 -18.65 -22.59 -22.53
N GLY A 319 -17.92 -23.23 -21.62
CA GLY A 319 -17.91 -22.84 -20.22
C GLY A 319 -16.97 -23.67 -19.35
N PHE A 320 -17.04 -23.43 -18.04
CA PHE A 320 -16.26 -24.15 -17.04
C PHE A 320 -17.03 -24.25 -15.72
N PHE A 321 -16.67 -25.25 -14.92
CA PHE A 321 -17.24 -25.45 -13.59
C PHE A 321 -16.55 -24.56 -12.56
N LEU A 322 -17.34 -23.90 -11.73
CA LEU A 322 -16.88 -23.15 -10.57
C LEU A 322 -16.78 -24.05 -9.34
N ASP A 323 -17.75 -24.95 -9.22
CA ASP A 323 -17.78 -26.04 -8.26
C ASP A 323 -18.62 -27.21 -8.81
N SER A 324 -18.94 -28.21 -7.99
CA SER A 324 -19.73 -29.37 -8.41
C SER A 324 -21.24 -29.09 -8.60
N GLY A 325 -21.70 -27.88 -8.29
CA GLY A 325 -23.08 -27.44 -8.45
C GLY A 325 -23.25 -26.21 -9.34
N ASN A 326 -22.18 -25.49 -9.66
CA ASN A 326 -22.23 -24.22 -10.38
C ASN A 326 -21.28 -24.21 -11.58
N ALA A 327 -21.74 -23.67 -12.71
CA ALA A 327 -20.98 -23.51 -13.93
C ALA A 327 -21.31 -22.18 -14.61
N GLU A 328 -20.34 -21.64 -15.34
CA GLU A 328 -20.55 -20.43 -16.15
C GLU A 328 -19.84 -20.54 -17.49
N GLY A 329 -20.23 -19.66 -18.41
CA GLY A 329 -19.61 -19.65 -19.71
C GLY A 329 -20.20 -18.62 -20.66
N SER A 330 -20.07 -18.90 -21.95
CA SER A 330 -20.64 -18.07 -23.00
C SER A 330 -21.17 -18.92 -24.16
N TYR A 331 -22.05 -18.32 -24.95
CA TYR A 331 -22.48 -18.87 -26.22
C TYR A 331 -22.33 -17.83 -27.33
N GLY A 332 -22.21 -18.32 -28.56
CA GLY A 332 -22.24 -17.50 -29.76
C GLY A 332 -22.95 -18.24 -30.88
N LEU A 333 -24.13 -17.74 -31.27
CA LEU A 333 -25.00 -18.35 -32.28
C LEU A 333 -25.21 -17.43 -33.46
N SER A 334 -25.30 -18.02 -34.65
CA SER A 334 -25.71 -17.36 -35.89
C SER A 334 -26.98 -18.01 -36.42
N ILE A 335 -27.90 -17.19 -36.92
CA ILE A 335 -29.14 -17.64 -37.55
C ILE A 335 -29.15 -17.23 -39.02
N THR A 336 -29.58 -18.17 -39.88
CA THR A 336 -29.75 -17.95 -41.31
C THR A 336 -31.08 -18.52 -41.79
N LYS A 337 -31.68 -17.83 -42.76
CA LYS A 337 -32.85 -18.28 -43.52
C LYS A 337 -32.82 -17.56 -44.87
N ASP A 338 -33.27 -18.22 -45.94
CA ASP A 338 -33.32 -17.58 -47.26
C ASP A 338 -34.15 -16.29 -47.21
N GLY A 339 -33.61 -15.22 -47.79
CA GLY A 339 -34.20 -13.88 -47.76
C GLY A 339 -34.09 -13.11 -46.43
N TRP A 340 -33.47 -13.66 -45.38
CA TRP A 340 -33.20 -12.92 -44.14
C TRP A 340 -31.82 -12.27 -44.14
N PRO A 341 -31.64 -11.14 -43.42
CA PRO A 341 -30.30 -10.67 -43.08
C PRO A 341 -29.65 -11.66 -42.12
N ASN A 342 -28.32 -11.77 -42.18
CA ASN A 342 -27.57 -12.50 -41.17
C ASN A 342 -27.78 -11.85 -39.80
N ALA A 343 -28.07 -12.66 -38.79
CA ALA A 343 -28.19 -12.23 -37.41
C ALA A 343 -27.42 -13.18 -36.49
N SER A 344 -26.97 -12.65 -35.36
CA SER A 344 -26.21 -13.38 -34.35
C SER A 344 -26.63 -12.98 -32.95
N ALA A 345 -26.45 -13.89 -32.01
CA ALA A 345 -26.66 -13.66 -30.58
C ALA A 345 -25.49 -14.25 -29.80
N SER A 346 -25.00 -13.52 -28.81
CA SER A 346 -23.96 -13.99 -27.91
C SER A 346 -24.17 -13.40 -26.53
N ALA A 347 -23.99 -14.21 -25.50
CA ALA A 347 -24.06 -13.77 -24.11
C ALA A 347 -23.24 -14.69 -23.22
N THR A 348 -22.95 -14.22 -22.01
CA THR A 348 -22.55 -15.09 -20.91
C THR A 348 -23.76 -15.83 -20.35
N TRP A 349 -23.53 -16.97 -19.72
CA TRP A 349 -24.54 -17.75 -19.03
C TRP A 349 -24.00 -18.26 -17.70
N TRP A 350 -24.94 -18.55 -16.80
CA TRP A 350 -24.72 -19.22 -15.51
C TRP A 350 -25.65 -20.43 -15.44
N ALA A 351 -25.21 -21.51 -14.79
CA ALA A 351 -26.03 -22.69 -14.57
C ALA A 351 -25.79 -23.31 -13.18
N GLU A 352 -26.87 -23.81 -12.59
CA GLU A 352 -26.89 -24.53 -11.32
C GLU A 352 -27.43 -25.94 -11.52
N ARG A 353 -26.78 -26.91 -10.88
CA ARG A 353 -27.24 -28.29 -10.87
C ARG A 353 -28.37 -28.48 -9.85
N GLN A 354 -29.42 -29.19 -10.26
CA GLN A 354 -30.63 -29.45 -9.46
C GLN A 354 -30.49 -30.61 -8.47
#